data_AF-A0A945KI10-F1
#
_entry.id   AF-A0A945KI10-F1
#
_cell.length_a   1.000
_cell.length_b   1.000
_cell.length_c   1.000
_cell.angle_alpha   90.00
_cell.angle_beta   90.00
_cell.angle_gamma   90.00
#
_symmetry.space_group_name_H-M   'P 1'
#
loop_
_entity.id
_entity.type
_entity.pdbx_description
1 polymer ?
#
loop_
_entity_poly.entity_id
_entity_poly.type
_entity_poly.pdbx_seq_one_letter_code
_entity_poly.pdbx_strand_id
1 'polypeptide(L)'
;LAEAALSNVRLIQGDARYLLRELFAPQSLSHVLMQFPMPWPKEKHAKHRVYSPHFAATLADVLAPDGCFELVTDQDWYANETAAILGADGRFETSAVEVNPERPFKTRYETKWLEEGRSIYRVTAKVVRFELAPRIFTDQPMDIFRLNSVPESDTAQALAGQKHRSDEFILEIKDVYQSASGWLIGVVVSDDAFAQRFHLEVVAKKDGRVLLKIGQVPRPYFTKGVRASIELVGRLLSGEPA
;
A
#
# COMPACT_ATOMS: atom_id res chain seq x y z
N LEU A 1 -16.75 13.95 -10.23
CA LEU A 1 -17.23 12.67 -10.82
C LEU A 1 -18.74 12.57 -10.77
N ALA A 2 -19.36 12.68 -9.59
CA ALA A 2 -20.82 12.71 -9.46
C ALA A 2 -21.47 13.84 -10.29
N GLU A 3 -20.94 15.06 -10.21
CA GLU A 3 -21.40 16.19 -11.03
C GLU A 3 -21.22 15.98 -12.54
N ALA A 4 -20.23 15.19 -12.95
CA ALA A 4 -19.94 14.90 -14.35
C ALA A 4 -20.68 13.65 -14.87
N ALA A 5 -21.51 12.99 -14.04
CA ALA A 5 -22.27 11.79 -14.36
C ALA A 5 -21.46 10.65 -15.03
N LEU A 6 -20.17 10.53 -14.71
CA LEU A 6 -19.28 9.51 -15.30
C LEU A 6 -19.46 8.16 -14.59
N SER A 7 -19.83 7.12 -15.35
CA SER A 7 -20.02 5.75 -14.86
C SER A 7 -18.80 4.85 -15.03
N ASN A 8 -17.79 5.30 -15.79
CA ASN A 8 -16.59 4.54 -16.17
C ASN A 8 -15.33 4.95 -15.39
N VAL A 9 -15.47 5.76 -14.35
CA VAL A 9 -14.35 6.17 -13.48
C VAL A 9 -14.58 5.68 -12.07
N ARG A 10 -13.54 5.17 -11.43
CA ARG A 10 -13.51 4.78 -10.01
C ARG A 10 -12.33 5.44 -9.33
N LEU A 11 -12.48 5.75 -8.06
CA LEU A 11 -11.40 6.28 -7.22
C LEU A 11 -11.09 5.27 -6.13
N ILE A 12 -9.80 5.04 -5.92
CA ILE A 12 -9.29 4.17 -4.87
C ILE A 12 -8.33 5.01 -4.04
N GLN A 13 -8.45 4.95 -2.72
CA GLN A 13 -7.58 5.63 -1.79
C GLN A 13 -6.62 4.64 -1.13
N GLY A 14 -5.32 4.84 -1.31
CA GLY A 14 -4.27 4.13 -0.61
C GLY A 14 -2.94 4.17 -1.36
N ASP A 15 -1.98 3.36 -0.93
CA ASP A 15 -0.65 3.32 -1.53
C ASP A 15 -0.67 2.49 -2.83
N ALA A 16 -0.60 3.19 -3.96
CA ALA A 16 -0.67 2.59 -5.29
C ALA A 16 0.42 1.54 -5.55
N ARG A 17 1.56 1.59 -4.85
CA ARG A 17 2.65 0.60 -4.98
C ARG A 17 2.20 -0.81 -4.60
N TYR A 18 1.19 -0.91 -3.74
CA TYR A 18 0.62 -2.18 -3.30
C TYR A 18 -0.75 -2.39 -3.92
N LEU A 19 -1.63 -1.38 -3.86
CA LEU A 19 -3.00 -1.52 -4.34
C LEU A 19 -3.09 -1.86 -5.82
N LEU A 20 -2.11 -1.44 -6.65
CA LEU A 20 -2.10 -1.79 -8.07
C LEU A 20 -2.07 -3.30 -8.28
N ARG A 21 -1.22 -4.03 -7.54
CA ARG A 21 -1.19 -5.48 -7.65
C ARG A 21 -2.37 -6.09 -6.88
N GLU A 22 -2.62 -5.66 -5.65
CA GLU A 22 -3.62 -6.34 -4.80
C GLU A 22 -5.07 -6.22 -5.29
N LEU A 23 -5.44 -5.13 -6.00
CA LEU A 23 -6.82 -4.89 -6.42
C LEU A 23 -7.12 -5.28 -7.87
N PHE A 24 -6.09 -5.50 -8.68
CA PHE A 24 -6.25 -5.85 -10.08
C PHE A 24 -5.83 -7.30 -10.32
N ALA A 25 -6.63 -8.00 -11.13
CA ALA A 25 -6.30 -9.35 -11.53
C ALA A 25 -5.02 -9.34 -12.39
N PRO A 26 -4.23 -10.41 -12.36
CA PRO A 26 -3.12 -10.57 -13.29
C PRO A 26 -3.58 -10.34 -14.73
N GLN A 27 -2.75 -9.65 -15.52
CA GLN A 27 -2.97 -9.39 -16.94
C GLN A 27 -4.30 -8.70 -17.29
N SER A 28 -4.82 -7.84 -16.41
CA SER A 28 -6.13 -7.20 -16.59
C SER A 28 -6.08 -5.75 -17.05
N LEU A 29 -4.92 -5.09 -16.97
CA LEU A 29 -4.77 -3.67 -17.31
C LEU A 29 -4.15 -3.49 -18.69
N SER A 30 -4.83 -2.76 -19.58
CA SER A 30 -4.25 -2.39 -20.88
C SER A 30 -3.21 -1.27 -20.76
N HIS A 31 -3.40 -0.34 -19.82
CA HIS A 31 -2.53 0.81 -19.66
C HIS A 31 -2.44 1.25 -18.19
N VAL A 32 -1.22 1.46 -17.69
CA VAL A 32 -0.94 2.11 -16.41
C VAL A 32 -0.25 3.45 -16.67
N LEU A 33 -0.89 4.56 -16.28
CA LEU A 33 -0.33 5.90 -16.45
C LEU A 33 0.10 6.49 -15.11
N MET A 34 1.36 6.90 -15.02
CA MET A 34 1.91 7.62 -13.87
C MET A 34 2.27 9.05 -14.29
N GLN A 35 1.58 10.03 -13.71
CA GLN A 35 1.71 11.43 -14.11
C GLN A 35 2.26 12.28 -12.97
N PHE A 36 3.40 12.92 -13.21
CA PHE A 36 4.09 13.85 -12.32
C PHE A 36 4.25 13.31 -10.88
N PRO A 37 4.79 12.08 -10.70
CA PRO A 37 5.05 11.55 -9.37
C PRO A 37 6.06 12.42 -8.64
N MET A 38 5.96 12.49 -7.31
CA MET A 38 6.92 13.22 -6.50
C MET A 38 8.33 12.61 -6.71
N PRO A 39 9.33 13.39 -7.15
CA PRO A 39 10.54 12.79 -7.69
C PRO A 39 11.55 12.34 -6.62
N TRP A 40 11.49 12.90 -5.40
CA TRP A 40 12.41 12.58 -4.30
C TRP A 40 13.90 12.63 -4.71
N PRO A 41 14.44 13.83 -5.03
CA PRO A 41 15.77 13.97 -5.63
C PRO A 41 16.93 13.61 -4.69
N LYS A 42 16.71 13.62 -3.38
CA LYS A 42 17.75 13.27 -2.40
C LYS A 42 17.86 11.76 -2.29
N GLU A 43 19.09 11.24 -2.33
CA GLU A 43 19.35 9.79 -2.32
C GLU A 43 18.80 9.08 -1.08
N LYS A 44 18.88 9.72 0.09
CA LYS A 44 18.26 9.23 1.33
C LYS A 44 16.74 8.99 1.23
N HIS A 45 16.08 9.54 0.21
CA HIS A 45 14.65 9.38 -0.06
C HIS A 45 14.36 8.46 -1.26
N ALA A 46 15.36 7.81 -1.85
CA ALA A 46 15.19 6.96 -3.04
C ALA A 46 14.11 5.88 -2.85
N LYS A 47 13.97 5.33 -1.63
CA LYS A 47 12.90 4.37 -1.26
C LYS A 47 11.46 4.88 -1.43
N HIS A 48 11.27 6.19 -1.61
CA HIS A 48 9.95 6.80 -1.84
C HIS A 48 9.67 7.05 -3.33
N ARG A 49 10.67 6.87 -4.20
CA ARG A 49 10.47 6.89 -5.66
C ARG A 49 9.61 5.68 -6.03
N VAL A 50 8.72 5.86 -7.00
CA VAL A 50 7.73 4.82 -7.34
C VAL A 50 8.35 3.77 -8.25
N TYR A 51 9.24 4.17 -9.18
CA TYR A 51 10.01 3.22 -9.95
C TYR A 51 10.96 2.45 -9.05
N SER A 52 10.97 1.14 -9.24
CA SER A 52 11.85 0.18 -8.56
C SER A 52 11.73 -1.17 -9.26
N PRO A 53 12.66 -2.11 -9.04
CA PRO A 53 12.49 -3.49 -9.52
C PRO A 53 11.18 -4.15 -9.02
N HIS A 54 10.74 -3.83 -7.80
CA HIS A 54 9.47 -4.32 -7.26
C HIS A 54 8.26 -3.75 -7.99
N PHE A 55 8.33 -2.47 -8.38
CA PHE A 55 7.31 -1.84 -9.19
C PHE A 55 7.27 -2.43 -10.61
N ALA A 56 8.43 -2.74 -11.20
CA ALA A 56 8.49 -3.45 -12.49
C ALA A 56 7.82 -4.83 -12.40
N ALA A 57 8.04 -5.59 -11.32
CA ALA A 57 7.33 -6.86 -11.09
C ALA A 57 5.82 -6.66 -10.95
N THR A 58 5.41 -5.62 -10.24
CA THR A 58 3.98 -5.25 -10.11
C THR A 58 3.37 -4.93 -11.47
N LEU A 59 4.05 -4.16 -12.32
CA LEU A 59 3.58 -3.85 -13.67
C LEU A 59 3.48 -5.10 -14.55
N ALA A 60 4.48 -5.99 -14.52
CA ALA A 60 4.51 -7.20 -15.33
C ALA A 60 3.42 -8.21 -14.95
N ASP A 61 2.96 -8.15 -13.71
CA ASP A 61 1.84 -8.92 -13.21
C ASP A 61 0.50 -8.38 -13.73
N VAL A 62 0.24 -7.09 -13.57
CA VAL A 62 -1.09 -6.52 -13.81
C VAL A 62 -1.36 -6.15 -15.26
N LEU A 63 -0.33 -5.86 -16.05
CA LEU A 63 -0.48 -5.48 -17.46
C LEU A 63 -0.87 -6.69 -18.30
N ALA A 64 -1.93 -6.53 -19.10
CA ALA A 64 -2.35 -7.49 -20.11
C ALA A 64 -1.23 -7.71 -21.15
N PRO A 65 -1.25 -8.80 -21.93
CA PRO A 65 -0.37 -8.95 -23.10
C PRO A 65 -0.42 -7.69 -23.97
N ASP A 66 0.76 -7.20 -24.37
CA ASP A 66 0.94 -5.94 -25.10
C ASP A 66 0.51 -4.66 -24.35
N GLY A 67 0.16 -4.75 -23.07
CA GLY A 67 -0.15 -3.62 -22.21
C GLY A 67 1.04 -2.69 -22.00
N CYS A 68 0.75 -1.43 -21.70
CA CYS A 68 1.76 -0.37 -21.62
C CYS A 68 1.78 0.30 -20.25
N PHE A 69 2.98 0.62 -19.77
CA PHE A 69 3.20 1.60 -18.73
C PHE A 69 3.68 2.91 -19.35
N GLU A 70 3.06 4.03 -18.99
CA GLU A 70 3.50 5.38 -19.38
C GLU A 70 3.84 6.20 -18.13
N LEU A 71 5.08 6.68 -18.06
CA LEU A 71 5.50 7.72 -17.12
C LEU A 71 5.55 9.06 -17.83
N VAL A 72 4.97 10.09 -17.21
CA VAL A 72 5.15 11.49 -17.60
C VAL A 72 5.61 12.32 -16.41
N THR A 73 6.64 13.13 -16.60
CA THR A 73 7.29 13.91 -15.52
C THR A 73 7.94 15.18 -16.06
N ASP A 74 8.19 16.18 -15.20
CA ASP A 74 8.99 17.37 -15.51
C ASP A 74 10.49 17.19 -15.16
N GLN A 75 10.89 15.97 -14.80
CA GLN A 75 12.22 15.64 -14.29
C GLN A 75 12.96 14.69 -15.24
N ASP A 76 13.91 15.21 -16.01
CA ASP A 76 14.70 14.45 -17.00
C ASP A 76 15.36 13.21 -16.39
N TRP A 77 16.11 13.40 -15.29
CA TRP A 77 16.80 12.32 -14.59
C TRP A 77 15.84 11.21 -14.11
N TYR A 78 14.63 11.58 -13.70
CA TYR A 78 13.62 10.64 -13.21
C TYR A 78 13.07 9.78 -14.37
N ALA A 79 12.88 10.38 -15.55
CA ALA A 79 12.49 9.66 -16.75
C ALA A 79 13.59 8.69 -17.20
N ASN A 80 14.85 9.13 -17.21
CA ASN A 80 15.99 8.29 -17.59
C ASN A 80 16.23 7.13 -16.61
N GLU A 81 16.14 7.37 -15.30
CA GLU A 81 16.25 6.28 -14.29
C GLU A 81 15.12 5.26 -14.46
N THR A 82 13.90 5.71 -14.73
CA THR A 82 12.77 4.82 -15.01
C THR A 82 13.02 3.99 -16.27
N ALA A 83 13.51 4.62 -17.34
CA ALA A 83 13.85 3.97 -18.59
C ALA A 83 14.89 2.86 -18.37
N ALA A 84 15.95 3.18 -17.62
CA ALA A 84 17.05 2.27 -17.34
C ALA A 84 16.59 1.07 -16.49
N ILE A 85 15.80 1.30 -15.44
CA ILE A 85 15.31 0.23 -14.57
C ILE A 85 14.39 -0.72 -15.33
N LEU A 86 13.41 -0.19 -16.08
CA LEU A 86 12.49 -1.04 -16.84
C LEU A 86 13.19 -1.73 -18.02
N GLY A 87 14.13 -1.06 -18.69
CA GLY A 87 14.91 -1.64 -19.78
C GLY A 87 15.87 -2.76 -19.34
N ALA A 88 16.38 -2.72 -18.11
CA ALA A 88 17.26 -3.76 -17.57
C ALA A 88 16.51 -4.98 -17.01
N ASP A 89 15.21 -4.86 -16.78
CA ASP A 89 14.39 -5.85 -16.07
C ASP A 89 14.06 -7.11 -16.91
N GLY A 90 14.09 -6.98 -18.24
CA GLY A 90 13.87 -8.08 -19.19
C GLY A 90 12.41 -8.52 -19.34
N ARG A 91 11.46 -7.87 -18.64
CA ARG A 91 10.01 -8.05 -18.84
C ARG A 91 9.37 -6.99 -19.73
N PHE A 92 10.12 -5.96 -20.09
CA PHE A 92 9.63 -4.80 -20.82
C PHE A 92 10.50 -4.46 -22.03
N GLU A 93 9.84 -3.99 -23.09
CA GLU A 93 10.46 -3.20 -24.14
C GLU A 93 10.23 -1.73 -23.83
N THR A 94 11.30 -1.02 -23.48
CA THR A 94 11.25 0.37 -23.03
C THR A 94 11.65 1.33 -24.15
N SER A 95 10.89 2.42 -24.31
CA SER A 95 11.21 3.47 -25.27
C SER A 95 12.39 4.33 -24.83
N ALA A 96 12.97 5.07 -25.76
CA ALA A 96 13.79 6.23 -25.41
C ALA A 96 12.93 7.28 -24.66
N VAL A 97 13.58 8.15 -23.89
CA VAL A 97 12.91 9.29 -23.26
C VAL A 97 12.55 10.31 -24.32
N GLU A 98 11.26 10.65 -24.39
CA GLU A 98 10.74 11.67 -25.29
C GLU A 98 10.70 13.03 -24.57
N VAL A 99 11.04 14.10 -25.28
CA VAL A 99 11.03 15.47 -24.77
C VAL A 99 9.89 16.24 -25.42
N ASN A 100 9.06 16.87 -24.59
CA ASN A 100 7.85 17.61 -24.96
C ASN A 100 6.92 16.81 -25.88
N PRO A 101 6.51 15.60 -25.47
CA PRO A 101 5.65 14.75 -26.29
C PRO A 101 4.28 15.40 -26.53
N GLU A 102 3.72 15.19 -27.71
CA GLU A 102 2.30 15.47 -27.93
C GLU A 102 1.44 14.45 -27.18
N ARG A 103 0.44 14.96 -26.46
CA ARG A 103 -0.44 14.16 -25.60
C ARG A 103 -1.90 14.56 -25.80
N PRO A 104 -2.85 13.61 -25.74
CA PRO A 104 -4.27 13.87 -26.01
C PRO A 104 -4.95 14.72 -24.93
N PHE A 105 -4.32 14.84 -23.75
CA PHE A 105 -4.80 15.67 -22.65
C PHE A 105 -3.61 16.20 -21.85
N LYS A 106 -3.84 17.28 -21.10
CA LYS A 106 -2.85 17.85 -20.17
C LYS A 106 -3.39 17.83 -18.75
N THR A 107 -2.51 17.53 -17.79
CA THR A 107 -2.85 17.72 -16.38
C THR A 107 -2.75 19.18 -15.97
N ARG A 108 -3.30 19.54 -14.80
CA ARG A 108 -3.10 20.87 -14.20
C ARG A 108 -1.61 21.18 -14.01
N TYR A 109 -0.82 20.19 -13.59
CA TYR A 109 0.62 20.34 -13.37
C TYR A 109 1.38 20.55 -14.67
N GLU A 110 1.08 19.74 -15.67
CA GLU A 110 1.68 19.86 -17.01
C GLU A 110 1.45 21.22 -17.63
N THR A 111 0.21 21.73 -17.57
CA THR A 111 -0.12 23.08 -18.06
C THR A 111 0.72 24.13 -17.36
N LYS A 112 0.77 24.08 -16.02
CA LYS A 112 1.59 24.99 -15.21
C LYS A 112 3.08 24.91 -15.57
N TRP A 113 3.63 23.71 -15.72
CA TRP A 113 5.04 23.52 -16.02
C TRP A 113 5.43 24.02 -17.40
N LEU A 114 4.56 23.82 -18.40
CA LEU A 114 4.74 24.38 -19.73
C LEU A 114 4.69 25.92 -19.72
N GLU A 115 3.78 26.52 -18.95
CA GLU A 115 3.71 27.98 -18.76
C GLU A 115 4.98 28.54 -18.09
N GLU A 116 5.61 27.77 -17.20
CA GLU A 116 6.92 28.09 -16.61
C GLU A 116 8.10 27.80 -17.56
N GLY A 117 7.85 27.34 -18.78
CA GLY A 117 8.89 27.02 -19.76
C GLY A 117 9.68 25.74 -19.46
N ARG A 118 9.16 24.86 -18.60
CA ARG A 118 9.79 23.57 -18.28
C ARG A 118 9.50 22.55 -19.38
N SER A 119 10.46 21.67 -19.63
CA SER A 119 10.26 20.51 -20.49
C SER A 119 9.48 19.42 -19.78
N ILE A 120 8.69 18.67 -20.54
CA ILE A 120 7.96 17.49 -20.11
C ILE A 120 8.62 16.27 -20.74
N TYR A 121 8.85 15.23 -19.95
CA TYR A 121 9.50 13.99 -20.38
C TYR A 121 8.50 12.85 -20.31
N ARG A 122 8.52 11.97 -21.31
CA ARG A 122 7.74 10.73 -21.32
C ARG A 122 8.65 9.53 -21.54
N VAL A 123 8.34 8.45 -20.83
CA VAL A 123 8.85 7.11 -21.14
C VAL A 123 7.69 6.14 -21.20
N THR A 124 7.75 5.21 -22.15
CA THR A 124 6.80 4.12 -22.27
C THR A 124 7.52 2.78 -22.14
N ALA A 125 6.85 1.81 -21.55
CA ALA A 125 7.36 0.45 -21.41
C ALA A 125 6.23 -0.53 -21.76
N LYS A 126 6.41 -1.29 -22.84
CA LYS A 126 5.47 -2.32 -23.26
C LYS A 126 5.84 -3.64 -22.58
N VAL A 127 4.88 -4.31 -21.94
CA VAL A 127 5.14 -5.61 -21.33
C VAL A 127 5.33 -6.67 -22.41
N VAL A 128 6.41 -7.45 -22.29
CA VAL A 128 6.73 -8.56 -23.21
C VAL A 128 6.83 -9.90 -22.50
N ARG A 129 6.99 -9.90 -21.18
CA ARG A 129 6.99 -11.12 -20.36
C ARG A 129 6.18 -10.91 -19.10
N PHE A 130 5.20 -11.79 -18.90
CA PHE A 130 4.40 -11.86 -17.68
C PHE A 130 5.20 -12.48 -16.53
N GLU A 131 5.01 -11.94 -15.33
CA GLU A 131 5.48 -12.55 -14.09
C GLU A 131 4.52 -12.20 -12.96
N LEU A 132 4.07 -13.20 -12.21
CA LEU A 132 3.15 -13.00 -11.09
C LEU A 132 3.87 -12.36 -9.90
N ALA A 133 3.38 -11.21 -9.46
CA ALA A 133 3.90 -10.54 -8.27
C ALA A 133 3.26 -11.14 -7.00
N PRO A 134 4.04 -11.40 -5.93
CA PRO A 134 3.50 -11.86 -4.66
C PRO A 134 2.41 -10.93 -4.11
N ARG A 135 1.26 -11.50 -3.76
CA ARG A 135 0.14 -10.81 -3.11
C ARG A 135 0.26 -10.91 -1.59
N ILE A 136 -0.09 -9.85 -0.89
CA ILE A 136 -0.09 -9.81 0.58
C ILE A 136 -1.50 -9.77 1.17
N PHE A 137 -2.53 -9.43 0.37
CA PHE A 137 -3.90 -9.46 0.85
C PHE A 137 -4.40 -10.89 0.95
N THR A 138 -5.21 -11.14 1.97
CA THR A 138 -5.88 -12.43 2.17
C THR A 138 -7.39 -12.26 2.18
N ASP A 139 -8.07 -13.24 1.61
CA ASP A 139 -9.52 -13.43 1.64
C ASP A 139 -9.99 -14.16 2.91
N GLN A 140 -9.05 -14.62 3.75
CA GLN A 140 -9.36 -15.30 4.99
C GLN A 140 -10.13 -14.36 5.93
N PRO A 141 -11.17 -14.88 6.61
CA PRO A 141 -11.90 -14.09 7.59
C PRO A 141 -10.95 -13.65 8.72
N MET A 142 -11.15 -12.43 9.22
CA MET A 142 -10.41 -11.96 10.39
C MET A 142 -10.95 -12.62 11.65
N ASP A 143 -10.04 -13.12 12.46
CA ASP A 143 -10.35 -13.79 13.70
C ASP A 143 -10.88 -12.79 14.74
N ILE A 144 -11.63 -13.31 15.71
CA ILE A 144 -11.97 -12.60 16.94
C ILE A 144 -11.35 -13.40 18.07
N PHE A 145 -10.50 -12.77 18.88
CA PHE A 145 -9.91 -13.44 20.02
C PHE A 145 -10.83 -13.26 21.24
N ARG A 146 -11.07 -14.36 21.97
CA ARG A 146 -11.92 -14.36 23.16
C ARG A 146 -11.05 -14.20 24.39
N LEU A 147 -11.29 -13.15 25.15
CA LEU A 147 -10.62 -12.90 26.41
C LEU A 147 -11.48 -13.44 27.57
N ASN A 148 -10.83 -13.91 28.62
CA ASN A 148 -11.50 -14.39 29.84
C ASN A 148 -12.17 -13.24 30.61
N SER A 149 -11.56 -12.07 30.61
CA SER A 149 -12.04 -10.86 31.27
C SER A 149 -11.54 -9.61 30.54
N VAL A 150 -12.06 -8.43 30.92
CA VAL A 150 -11.47 -7.17 30.48
C VAL A 150 -10.10 -7.03 31.17
N PRO A 151 -9.00 -6.85 30.42
CA PRO A 151 -7.67 -6.72 30.99
C PRO A 151 -7.58 -5.55 31.97
N GLU A 152 -6.80 -5.72 33.04
CA GLU A 152 -6.47 -4.66 33.97
C GLU A 152 -5.64 -3.56 33.31
N SER A 153 -5.65 -2.36 33.89
CA SER A 153 -4.97 -1.19 33.33
C SER A 153 -3.49 -1.43 33.14
N ASP A 154 -2.81 -2.02 34.12
CA ASP A 154 -1.36 -2.24 34.05
C ASP A 154 -1.00 -3.25 32.96
N THR A 155 -1.79 -4.32 32.81
CA THR A 155 -1.61 -5.32 31.74
C THR A 155 -1.79 -4.70 30.36
N ALA A 156 -2.85 -3.92 30.15
CA ALA A 156 -3.12 -3.30 28.86
C ALA A 156 -2.05 -2.25 28.52
N GLN A 157 -1.73 -1.37 29.47
CA GLN A 157 -0.76 -0.28 29.27
C GLN A 157 0.67 -0.79 29.06
N ALA A 158 1.04 -1.94 29.64
CA ALA A 158 2.35 -2.56 29.42
C ALA A 158 2.60 -2.98 27.96
N LEU A 159 1.56 -3.06 27.13
CA LEU A 159 1.71 -3.36 25.70
C LEU A 159 2.23 -2.18 24.88
N ALA A 160 2.04 -0.95 25.34
CA ALA A 160 2.42 0.24 24.58
C ALA A 160 3.93 0.27 24.31
N GLY A 161 4.30 0.53 23.05
CA GLY A 161 5.68 0.56 22.58
C GLY A 161 6.29 -0.80 22.28
N GLN A 162 5.60 -1.92 22.53
CA GLN A 162 6.13 -3.24 22.20
C GLN A 162 6.22 -3.46 20.70
N LYS A 163 7.31 -4.10 20.27
CA LYS A 163 7.57 -4.42 18.87
C LYS A 163 7.88 -5.91 18.73
N HIS A 164 7.19 -6.54 17.81
CA HIS A 164 7.26 -7.97 17.52
C HIS A 164 7.63 -8.13 16.04
N ARG A 165 8.60 -9.01 15.76
CA ARG A 165 9.09 -9.27 14.41
C ARG A 165 9.07 -10.77 14.15
N SER A 166 8.48 -11.16 13.02
CA SER A 166 8.57 -12.50 12.44
C SER A 166 9.30 -12.43 11.10
N ASP A 167 9.44 -13.57 10.44
CA ASP A 167 9.96 -13.64 9.07
C ASP A 167 9.00 -13.03 8.04
N GLU A 168 7.70 -12.95 8.36
CA GLU A 168 6.66 -12.48 7.42
C GLU A 168 6.21 -11.04 7.65
N PHE A 169 6.24 -10.55 8.90
CA PHE A 169 5.72 -9.23 9.24
C PHE A 169 6.43 -8.59 10.44
N ILE A 170 6.24 -7.28 10.57
CA ILE A 170 6.62 -6.51 11.75
C ILE A 170 5.35 -5.91 12.34
N LEU A 171 5.13 -6.14 13.63
CA LEU A 171 4.03 -5.56 14.39
C LEU A 171 4.58 -4.64 15.46
N GLU A 172 4.02 -3.45 15.57
CA GLU A 172 4.34 -2.50 16.63
C GLU A 172 3.04 -2.03 17.29
N ILE A 173 2.96 -2.18 18.60
CA ILE A 173 1.89 -1.62 19.42
C ILE A 173 2.31 -0.20 19.77
N LYS A 174 1.66 0.80 19.17
CA LYS A 174 2.04 2.20 19.33
C LYS A 174 1.49 2.79 20.63
N ASP A 175 0.18 2.67 20.79
CA ASP A 175 -0.56 3.41 21.80
C ASP A 175 -1.66 2.51 22.38
N VAL A 176 -1.96 2.66 23.68
CA VAL A 176 -3.04 1.94 24.34
C VAL A 176 -3.92 2.94 25.09
N TYR A 177 -5.20 2.95 24.76
CA TYR A 177 -6.18 3.87 25.31
C TYR A 177 -7.30 3.13 26.01
N GLN A 178 -7.76 3.66 27.13
CA GLN A 178 -8.96 3.17 27.79
C GLN A 178 -10.20 3.75 27.09
N SER A 179 -11.22 2.90 26.90
CA SER A 179 -12.54 3.30 26.39
C SER A 179 -13.62 3.02 27.43
N ALA A 180 -14.83 3.52 27.22
CA ALA A 180 -15.95 3.28 28.14
C ALA A 180 -16.32 1.80 28.31
N SER A 181 -15.95 0.93 27.38
CA SER A 181 -16.33 -0.49 27.35
C SER A 181 -15.15 -1.47 27.30
N GLY A 182 -13.92 -1.01 27.51
CA GLY A 182 -12.69 -1.81 27.41
C GLY A 182 -11.51 -0.99 26.93
N TRP A 183 -10.78 -1.48 25.92
CA TRP A 183 -9.50 -0.91 25.48
C TRP A 183 -9.44 -0.71 23.97
N LEU A 184 -8.69 0.31 23.55
CA LEU A 184 -8.34 0.57 22.16
C LEU A 184 -6.82 0.52 22.02
N ILE A 185 -6.32 -0.38 21.19
CA ILE A 185 -4.89 -0.66 21.03
C ILE A 185 -4.49 -0.26 19.63
N GLY A 186 -3.71 0.81 19.50
CA GLY A 186 -3.17 1.28 18.22
C GLY A 186 -2.02 0.39 17.76
N VAL A 187 -2.17 -0.21 16.58
CA VAL A 187 -1.20 -1.16 16.02
C VAL A 187 -0.75 -0.67 14.64
N VAL A 188 0.55 -0.82 14.39
CA VAL A 188 1.13 -0.70 13.05
C VAL A 188 1.64 -2.07 12.64
N VAL A 189 1.18 -2.57 11.50
CA VAL A 189 1.69 -3.80 10.90
C VAL A 189 2.37 -3.45 9.59
N SER A 190 3.54 -4.02 9.34
CA SER A 190 4.24 -4.00 8.06
C SER A 190 4.36 -5.43 7.54
N ASP A 191 3.62 -5.75 6.48
CA ASP A 191 3.80 -6.97 5.70
C ASP A 191 4.66 -6.61 4.48
N ASP A 192 5.87 -7.19 4.39
CA ASP A 192 6.89 -6.69 3.46
C ASP A 192 7.10 -5.17 3.68
N ALA A 193 7.00 -4.35 2.63
CA ALA A 193 7.10 -2.90 2.72
C ALA A 193 5.73 -2.20 2.89
N PHE A 194 4.62 -2.94 2.98
CA PHE A 194 3.28 -2.39 3.14
C PHE A 194 2.94 -2.18 4.62
N ALA A 195 3.09 -0.94 5.07
CA ALA A 195 2.76 -0.55 6.42
C ALA A 195 1.31 -0.02 6.52
N GLN A 196 0.57 -0.52 7.50
CA GLN A 196 -0.80 -0.12 7.79
C GLN A 196 -0.93 0.23 9.26
N ARG A 197 -1.71 1.28 9.57
CA ARG A 197 -2.08 1.63 10.94
C ARG A 197 -3.56 1.39 11.14
N PHE A 198 -3.91 0.71 12.23
CA PHE A 198 -5.28 0.44 12.62
C PHE A 198 -5.36 0.29 14.14
N HIS A 199 -6.54 -0.03 14.64
CA HIS A 199 -6.76 -0.25 16.07
C HIS A 199 -7.38 -1.63 16.28
N LEU A 200 -6.99 -2.28 17.38
CA LEU A 200 -7.72 -3.39 17.95
C LEU A 200 -8.61 -2.87 19.08
N GLU A 201 -9.80 -3.42 19.21
CA GLU A 201 -10.79 -3.06 20.22
C GLU A 201 -11.03 -4.26 21.14
N VAL A 202 -10.83 -4.06 22.44
CA VAL A 202 -11.34 -4.95 23.49
C VAL A 202 -12.73 -4.46 23.87
N VAL A 203 -13.75 -5.29 23.67
CA VAL A 203 -15.16 -4.94 23.92
C VAL A 203 -15.81 -5.96 24.84
N ALA A 204 -16.29 -5.49 25.99
CA ALA A 204 -17.20 -6.25 26.83
C ALA A 204 -18.63 -6.23 26.26
N LYS A 205 -19.21 -7.41 26.03
CA LYS A 205 -20.60 -7.59 25.58
C LYS A 205 -21.53 -7.68 26.78
N LYS A 206 -22.80 -7.34 26.57
CA LYS A 206 -23.85 -7.40 27.61
C LYS A 206 -24.08 -8.81 28.18
N ASP A 207 -23.71 -9.85 27.43
CA ASP A 207 -23.81 -11.25 27.85
C ASP A 207 -22.56 -11.75 28.61
N GLY A 208 -21.67 -10.83 29.01
CA GLY A 208 -20.47 -11.14 29.78
C GLY A 208 -19.25 -11.54 28.95
N ARG A 209 -19.39 -11.73 27.63
CA ARG A 209 -18.25 -12.07 26.76
C ARG A 209 -17.32 -10.88 26.56
N VAL A 210 -16.02 -11.10 26.58
CA VAL A 210 -15.00 -10.10 26.25
C VAL A 210 -14.29 -10.49 24.97
N LEU A 211 -14.29 -9.60 23.98
CA LEU A 211 -13.78 -9.88 22.64
C LEU A 211 -12.71 -8.87 22.26
N LEU A 212 -11.60 -9.36 21.70
CA LEU A 212 -10.62 -8.57 20.97
C LEU A 212 -10.88 -8.72 19.48
N LYS A 213 -11.06 -7.61 18.77
CA LYS A 213 -11.38 -7.57 17.33
C LYS A 213 -10.69 -6.38 16.65
N ILE A 214 -10.65 -6.39 15.33
CA ILE A 214 -10.22 -5.22 14.54
C ILE A 214 -11.27 -4.11 14.62
N GLY A 215 -10.81 -2.90 14.92
CA GLY A 215 -11.61 -1.68 14.90
C GLY A 215 -12.07 -1.31 13.49
N GLN A 216 -13.21 -0.63 13.39
CA GLN A 216 -13.79 -0.34 12.06
C GLN A 216 -13.14 0.86 11.37
N VAL A 217 -12.41 1.72 12.10
CA VAL A 217 -11.85 2.96 11.58
C VAL A 217 -10.41 3.21 12.10
N PRO A 218 -9.42 3.38 11.20
CA PRO A 218 -9.47 2.93 9.80
C PRO A 218 -9.58 1.39 9.76
N ARG A 219 -10.33 0.86 8.80
CA ARG A 219 -10.35 -0.58 8.54
C ARG A 219 -9.07 -0.95 7.76
N PRO A 220 -8.20 -1.83 8.30
CA PRO A 220 -7.01 -2.25 7.58
C PRO A 220 -7.38 -3.17 6.42
N TYR A 221 -6.49 -3.25 5.42
CA TYR A 221 -6.52 -4.36 4.47
C TYR A 221 -6.08 -5.63 5.19
N PHE A 222 -6.75 -6.74 4.90
CA PHE A 222 -6.48 -8.00 5.56
C PHE A 222 -5.20 -8.61 5.00
N THR A 223 -4.21 -8.76 5.86
CA THR A 223 -2.90 -9.36 5.57
C THR A 223 -2.57 -10.38 6.65
N LYS A 224 -1.52 -11.17 6.42
CA LYS A 224 -1.03 -12.15 7.41
C LYS A 224 -0.68 -11.47 8.74
N GLY A 225 0.04 -10.35 8.71
CA GLY A 225 0.42 -9.59 9.90
C GLY A 225 -0.77 -8.97 10.62
N VAL A 226 -1.77 -8.46 9.88
CA VAL A 226 -3.01 -7.94 10.50
C VAL A 226 -3.76 -9.06 11.21
N ARG A 227 -3.86 -10.23 10.60
CA ARG A 227 -4.47 -11.40 11.25
C ARG A 227 -3.70 -11.82 12.49
N ALA A 228 -2.38 -11.98 12.37
CA ALA A 228 -1.50 -12.38 13.46
C ALA A 228 -1.52 -11.38 14.63
N SER A 229 -1.81 -10.09 14.36
CA SER A 229 -1.93 -9.08 15.41
C SER A 229 -3.01 -9.39 16.44
N ILE A 230 -4.13 -9.98 16.01
CA ILE A 230 -5.25 -10.31 16.90
C ILE A 230 -4.84 -11.42 17.85
N GLU A 231 -4.25 -12.48 17.31
CA GLU A 231 -3.78 -13.63 18.08
C GLU A 231 -2.68 -13.23 19.06
N LEU A 232 -1.66 -12.51 18.58
CA LEU A 232 -0.52 -12.07 19.38
C LEU A 232 -0.97 -11.16 20.53
N VAL A 233 -1.77 -10.12 20.24
CA VAL A 233 -2.26 -9.20 21.27
C VAL A 233 -3.22 -9.91 22.21
N GLY A 234 -4.04 -10.83 21.72
CA GLY A 234 -4.94 -11.66 22.52
C GLY A 234 -4.22 -12.49 23.56
N ARG A 235 -3.15 -13.20 23.15
CA ARG A 235 -2.29 -13.98 24.06
C ARG A 235 -1.61 -13.11 25.10
N LEU A 236 -1.00 -12.00 24.67
CA LEU A 236 -0.34 -11.06 25.58
C LEU A 236 -1.31 -10.50 26.64
N LEU A 237 -2.53 -10.13 26.25
CA LEU A 237 -3.57 -9.68 27.19
C LEU A 237 -4.09 -10.78 28.12
N SER A 238 -3.97 -12.05 27.70
CA SER A 238 -4.39 -13.21 28.50
C SER A 238 -3.28 -13.74 29.41
N GLY A 239 -2.06 -13.18 29.33
CA GLY A 239 -0.87 -13.69 30.02
C GLY A 239 -0.33 -15.00 29.44
N GLU A 240 -0.75 -15.37 28.23
CA GLU A 240 -0.22 -16.51 27.50
C GLU A 240 1.06 -16.11 26.74
N PRO A 241 2.05 -17.01 26.62
CA PRO A 241 3.24 -16.74 25.82
C PRO A 241 2.87 -16.46 24.35
N ALA A 242 3.50 -15.44 23.76
CA ALA A 242 3.27 -14.99 22.39
C ALA A 242 3.71 -16.04 21.34
#